data_AF-A0A972MB68-F1
#
_entry.id   AF-A0A972MB68-F1
#
_cell.length_a   1.000
_cell.length_b   1.000
_cell.length_c   1.000
_cell.angle_alpha   90.00
_cell.angle_beta   90.00
_cell.angle_gamma   90.00
#
_symmetry.space_group_name_H-M   'P 1'
#
loop_
_entity.id
_entity.type
_entity.pdbx_description
1 polymer ?
#
loop_
_entity_poly.entity_id
_entity_poly.type
_entity_poly.pdbx_seq_one_letter_code
_entity_poly.pdbx_strand_id
1 'polypeptide(L)' 'MDKREVLKGLENVMHPAINFSLIDLGIIKDINIEDENAKVIFAVPFKNNPIVH' A
#
# COMPACT_ATOMS: atom_id res chain seq x y z
N MET A 1 -17.67 -2.46 1.95
CA MET A 1 -16.48 -1.64 1.63
C MET A 1 -16.10 -1.91 0.17
N ASP A 2 -16.11 -0.90 -0.71
CA ASP A 2 -15.80 -1.09 -2.14
C ASP A 2 -14.29 -0.98 -2.39
N LYS A 3 -13.73 -1.82 -3.27
CA LYS A 3 -12.29 -1.81 -3.64
C LYS A 3 -11.80 -0.43 -4.07
N ARG A 4 -12.64 0.36 -4.74
CA ARG A 4 -12.33 1.71 -5.21
C ARG A 4 -12.20 2.71 -4.06
N GLU A 5 -12.98 2.57 -2.99
CA GLU A 5 -12.86 3.44 -1.81
C GLU A 5 -11.54 3.19 -1.09
N VAL A 6 -11.15 1.93 -0.98
CA VAL A 6 -9.87 1.53 -0.38
C VAL A 6 -8.69 2.03 -1.22
N LEU A 7 -8.77 1.88 -2.55
CA LEU A 7 -7.74 2.41 -3.44
C LEU A 7 -7.58 3.93 -3.29
N LYS A 8 -8.68 4.69 -3.30
CA LYS A 8 -8.65 6.15 -3.08
C LYS A 8 -8.04 6.54 -1.73
N GLY A 9 -8.29 5.75 -0.68
CA GLY A 9 -7.63 5.96 0.61
C GLY A 9 -6.12 5.75 0.52
N LEU A 10 -5.69 4.68 -0.17
CA LEU A 10 -4.29 4.30 -0.31
C LEU A 10 -3.50 5.19 -1.27
N GLU A 11 -4.14 5.86 -2.24
CA GLU A 11 -3.51 6.85 -3.13
C GLU A 11 -2.86 8.00 -2.33
N ASN A 12 -3.40 8.33 -1.17
CA ASN A 12 -2.88 9.40 -0.31
C ASN A 12 -1.76 8.92 0.64
N VAL A 13 -1.42 7.63 0.64
CA VAL A 13 -0.37 7.08 1.51
C VAL A 13 0.98 7.26 0.83
N MET A 14 1.74 8.24 1.33
CA MET A 14 3.05 8.64 0.82
C MET A 14 4.18 7.82 1.43
N HIS A 15 5.24 7.58 0.64
CA HIS A 15 6.47 7.02 1.19
C HIS A 15 7.19 8.07 2.08
N PRO A 16 7.63 7.72 3.30
CA PRO A 16 8.11 8.70 4.29
C PRO A 16 9.40 9.43 3.89
N ALA A 17 10.20 8.83 3.00
CA ALA A 17 11.47 9.40 2.54
C ALA A 17 11.49 9.78 1.05
N ILE A 18 10.42 9.49 0.30
CA ILE A 18 10.38 9.66 -1.15
C ILE A 18 9.03 10.33 -1.49
N ASN A 19 9.04 11.40 -2.29
CA ASN A 19 7.82 12.14 -2.64
C ASN A 19 6.99 11.43 -3.73
N PHE A 20 6.59 10.19 -3.46
CA PHE A 20 5.73 9.35 -4.30
C PHE A 20 4.82 8.49 -3.43
N SER A 21 3.64 8.14 -3.91
CA SER A 21 2.73 7.23 -3.19
C SER A 21 3.24 5.79 -3.23
N LEU A 22 2.79 4.96 -2.27
CA LEU A 22 3.13 3.53 -2.29
C LEU A 22 2.55 2.80 -3.51
N ILE A 23 1.48 3.34 -4.11
CA ILE A 23 0.89 2.84 -5.35
C ILE A 23 1.80 3.20 -6.54
N ASP A 24 2.22 4.46 -6.65
CA ASP A 24 3.09 4.93 -7.74
C ASP A 24 4.44 4.22 -7.76
N LEU A 25 4.97 3.94 -6.57
CA LEU A 25 6.21 3.18 -6.41
C LEU A 25 6.04 1.69 -6.73
N GLY A 26 4.82 1.23 -7.03
CA GLY A 26 4.51 -0.18 -7.28
C GLY A 26 4.71 -1.09 -6.07
N ILE A 27 4.72 -0.51 -4.86
CA ILE A 27 4.89 -1.22 -3.59
C ILE A 27 3.60 -1.95 -3.25
N ILE A 28 2.42 -1.36 -3.47
CA ILE A 28 1.15 -2.08 -3.32
C ILE A 28 0.92 -2.91 -4.59
N LYS A 29 1.00 -4.24 -4.46
CA LYS A 29 0.81 -5.18 -5.58
C LYS A 29 -0.62 -5.66 -5.74
N ASP A 30 -1.29 -5.91 -4.62
CA ASP A 30 -2.67 -6.37 -4.64
C ASP A 30 -3.41 -5.97 -3.36
N ILE A 31 -4.72 -5.83 -3.50
CA ILE A 31 -5.66 -5.54 -2.43
C ILE A 31 -6.86 -6.46 -2.64
N ASN A 32 -7.08 -7.36 -1.69
CA ASN A 32 -8.28 -8.19 -1.63
C ASN A 32 -9.14 -7.75 -0.44
N ILE A 33 -10.43 -7.55 -0.70
CA ILE A 33 -11.40 -7.20 0.33
C ILE A 33 -12.29 -8.41 0.55
N GLU A 34 -12.28 -8.93 1.77
CA GLU A 34 -13.07 -10.08 2.21
C GLU A 34 -13.88 -9.62 3.43
N ASP A 35 -15.20 -9.51 3.25
CA ASP A 35 -16.15 -9.04 4.26
C ASP A 35 -15.78 -7.66 4.84
N GLU A 36 -15.31 -7.63 6.09
CA GLU A 36 -14.87 -6.43 6.82
C GLU A 36 -13.34 -6.28 6.88
N ASN A 37 -12.60 -7.16 6.19
CA ASN A 37 -11.15 -7.18 6.21
C ASN A 37 -10.56 -6.80 4.84
N ALA A 38 -9.45 -6.07 4.87
CA ALA A 38 -8.63 -5.80 3.70
C ALA A 38 -7.28 -6.49 3.85
N LYS A 39 -6.94 -7.38 2.90
CA LYS A 39 -5.62 -7.97 2.76
C LYS A 39 -4.86 -7.21 1.69
N VAL A 40 -3.67 -6.72 2.04
CA VAL A 40 -2.82 -5.93 1.13
C VAL A 40 -1.48 -6.61 0.98
N ILE A 41 -1.03 -6.80 -0.27
CA ILE A 41 0.27 -7.38 -0.60
C ILE A 41 1.24 -6.25 -0.92
N PHE A 42 2.27 -6.11 -0.10
CA PHE A 42 3.34 -5.14 -0.30
C PHE A 42 4.58 -5.81 -0.90
N ALA A 43 5.02 -5.36 -2.07
CA ALA A 43 6.34 -5.65 -2.63
C ALA A 43 7.32 -4.58 -2.17
N VAL A 44 7.96 -4.79 -1.03
CA VAL A 44 8.97 -3.87 -0.50
C VAL A 44 10.25 -4.01 -1.32
N PRO A 45 10.71 -2.96 -2.04
CA PRO A 45 11.85 -3.05 -2.93
C PRO A 45 13.21 -2.99 -2.21
N PHE A 46 13.22 -2.75 -0.89
CA PHE A 46 14.44 -2.54 -0.12
C PHE A 46 14.61 -3.58 0.99
N LYS A 47 15.75 -4.28 0.97
CA LYS A 47 16.11 -5.31 1.95
C LYS A 47 16.43 -4.77 3.35
N ASN A 48 16.43 -3.44 3.56
CA ASN A 48 17.00 -2.81 4.75
C ASN A 48 16.27 -1.51 5.19
N ASN A 49 14.94 -1.46 5.13
CA ASN A 49 14.17 -0.30 5.60
C ASN A 49 13.76 -0.47 7.09
N PRO A 50 14.02 0.50 7.98
CA PRO A 50 13.80 0.38 9.44
C PRO A 50 12.32 0.46 9.87
N ILE A 51 11.37 0.50 8.94
CA ILE A 51 9.95 0.78 9.21
C ILE A 51 9.11 -0.51 9.27
N VAL A 52 9.65 -1.63 8.80
CA VAL A 52 8.99 -2.94 8.90
C VAL A 52 9.68 -3.75 9.99
N HIS A 53 9.06 -3.81 11.17
CA HIS A 53 9.37 -4.74 12.25
C HIS A 53 8.12 -5.54 12.59
#